data_AF-A0A835M732-F1
#
_entry.id   AF-A0A835M732-F1
#
_cell.length_a   1.000
_cell.length_b   1.000
_cell.length_c   1.000
_cell.angle_alpha   90.00
_cell.angle_beta   90.00
_cell.angle_gamma   90.00
#
_symmetry.space_group_name_H-M   'P 1'
#
loop_
_entity.id
_entity.type
_entity.pdbx_description
1 polymer ?
#
loop_
_entity_poly.entity_id
_entity_poly.type
_entity_poly.pdbx_seq_one_letter_code
_entity_poly.pdbx_strand_id
1 'polypeptide(L)'
;MHPSSLRVPEASRMETVEFCPHDSFHHVLAVSTYTLQEGDHPNRSGSISLFAIDAHQGNLDLFHHVETVGISDIKWNPIGANVVPLLASSRSLMATPE
;
A
#
# COMPACT_ATOMS: atom_id res chain seq x y z
N MET A 1 23.66 -22.11 -29.97
CA MET A 1 22.32 -21.93 -29.38
C MET A 1 22.49 -21.85 -27.87
N HIS A 2 22.49 -20.65 -27.30
CA HIS A 2 22.45 -20.51 -25.84
C HIS A 2 21.00 -20.68 -25.39
N PRO A 3 20.72 -21.50 -24.36
CA PRO A 3 19.38 -21.52 -23.78
C PRO A 3 19.13 -20.14 -23.19
N SER A 4 18.08 -19.48 -23.66
CA SER A 4 17.58 -18.24 -23.08
C SER A 4 17.37 -18.48 -21.59
N SER A 5 18.26 -17.93 -20.77
CA SER A 5 18.10 -17.92 -19.31
C SER A 5 16.75 -17.28 -19.04
N LEU A 6 15.80 -18.07 -18.54
CA LEU A 6 14.50 -17.60 -18.11
C LEU A 6 14.78 -16.72 -16.89
N ARG A 7 15.12 -15.44 -17.11
CA ARG A 7 15.26 -14.47 -16.04
C ARG A 7 13.88 -14.37 -15.40
N VAL A 8 13.74 -14.96 -14.22
CA VAL A 8 12.61 -14.69 -13.35
C VAL A 8 12.58 -13.18 -13.17
N PRO A 9 11.47 -12.49 -13.51
CA PRO A 9 11.35 -11.06 -13.25
C PRO A 9 11.69 -10.81 -11.79
N GLU A 10 12.68 -9.95 -11.55
CA GLU A 10 13.00 -9.54 -10.18
C GLU A 10 11.79 -8.74 -9.67
N ALA A 11 11.10 -9.29 -8.68
CA ALA A 11 9.92 -8.67 -8.13
C ALA A 11 10.28 -8.07 -6.76
N SER A 12 10.21 -6.75 -6.64
CA SER A 12 10.38 -6.06 -5.36
C SER A 12 9.01 -5.77 -4.75
N ARG A 13 8.84 -6.10 -3.47
CA ARG A 13 7.62 -5.84 -2.70
C ARG A 13 7.92 -4.86 -1.58
N MET A 14 7.08 -3.84 -1.44
CA MET A 14 7.12 -2.90 -0.33
C MET A 14 5.76 -2.83 0.35
N GLU A 15 5.79 -2.53 1.64
CA GLU A 15 4.60 -2.40 2.48
C GLU A 15 4.76 -1.15 3.33
N THR A 16 3.73 -0.30 3.31
CA THR A 16 3.67 0.93 4.11
C THR A 16 2.46 0.81 5.03
N VAL A 17 2.65 1.13 6.31
CA VAL A 17 1.61 1.02 7.33
C VAL A 17 1.45 2.35 8.05
N GLU A 18 0.21 2.74 8.34
CA GLU A 18 -0.07 3.97 9.07
C GLU A 18 -1.33 3.84 9.94
N PHE A 19 -1.18 4.14 11.24
CA PHE A 19 -2.31 4.23 12.16
C PHE A 19 -3.10 5.51 11.91
N CYS A 20 -4.42 5.42 12.03
CA CYS A 20 -5.26 6.60 11.94
C CYS A 20 -4.98 7.55 13.11
N PRO A 21 -4.64 8.83 12.86
CA PRO A 21 -4.32 9.78 13.92
C PRO A 21 -5.56 10.34 14.64
N HIS A 22 -6.78 10.02 14.18
CA HIS A 22 -8.00 10.56 14.75
C HIS A 22 -8.41 9.75 16.00
N ASP A 23 -8.64 10.42 17.13
CA ASP A 23 -8.91 9.77 18.42
C ASP A 23 -10.05 8.74 18.36
N SER A 24 -11.17 9.05 17.68
CA SER A 24 -12.28 8.11 17.50
C SER A 24 -11.96 6.87 16.66
N PHE A 25 -10.87 6.90 15.89
CA PHE A 25 -10.48 5.86 14.92
C PHE A 25 -9.04 5.36 15.13
N HIS A 26 -8.41 5.61 16.27
CA HIS A 26 -7.03 5.19 16.57
C HIS A 26 -6.79 3.67 16.46
N HIS A 27 -7.86 2.87 16.51
CA HIS A 27 -7.84 1.43 16.31
C HIS A 27 -7.78 1.02 14.82
N VAL A 28 -7.84 1.98 13.89
CA VAL A 28 -7.78 1.72 12.45
C VAL A 28 -6.34 1.79 11.97
N LEU A 29 -5.90 0.74 11.28
CA LEU A 29 -4.62 0.63 10.61
C LEU A 29 -4.81 0.58 9.10
N ALA A 30 -4.18 1.48 8.37
CA ALA A 30 -4.06 1.39 6.93
C ALA A 30 -2.77 0.66 6.55
N VAL A 31 -2.87 -0.24 5.59
CA VAL A 31 -1.73 -0.95 4.99
C VAL A 31 -1.81 -0.76 3.49
N SER A 32 -0.75 -0.24 2.89
CA SER A 32 -0.57 -0.20 1.44
C SER A 32 0.50 -1.21 1.04
N THR A 33 0.20 -1.99 0.01
CA THR A 33 1.16 -2.92 -0.58
C THR A 33 1.52 -2.45 -1.97
N TYR A 34 2.76 -2.75 -2.36
CA TYR A 34 3.30 -2.43 -3.66
C TYR A 34 4.18 -3.59 -4.12
N THR A 35 3.94 -4.09 -5.33
CA THR A 35 4.83 -5.03 -6.01
C THR A 35 5.23 -4.45 -7.36
N LEU A 36 6.54 -4.27 -7.55
CA LEU A 36 7.15 -3.94 -8.83
C LEU A 36 7.70 -5.23 -9.44
N GLN A 37 7.26 -5.56 -10.65
CA GLN A 37 7.89 -6.60 -11.46
C GLN A 37 8.82 -5.91 -12.45
N GLU A 38 10.12 -6.17 -12.33
CA GLU A 38 11.16 -5.61 -13.20
C GLU A 38 11.38 -6.50 -14.43
N GLY A 39 11.73 -5.89 -15.56
CA GLY A 39 11.98 -6.59 -16.82
C GLY A 39 11.54 -5.78 -18.04
N ASP A 40 11.49 -6.44 -19.20
CA ASP A 40 11.16 -5.79 -20.49
C ASP A 40 9.73 -5.19 -20.50
N HIS A 41 8.84 -5.71 -19.67
CA HIS A 41 7.48 -5.20 -19.48
C HIS A 41 7.25 -4.93 -17.98
N PRO A 42 7.71 -3.80 -17.45
CA PRO A 42 7.59 -3.50 -16.03
C PRO A 42 6.12 -3.37 -15.65
N ASN A 43 5.75 -3.97 -14.53
CA ASN A 43 4.38 -3.94 -14.02
C ASN A 43 4.36 -3.53 -12.55
N ARG A 44 3.34 -2.74 -12.17
CA ARG A 44 3.09 -2.32 -10.80
C ARG A 44 1.69 -2.75 -10.40
N SER A 45 1.61 -3.45 -9.28
CA SER A 45 0.36 -3.84 -8.65
C SER A 45 0.45 -3.63 -7.15
N GLY A 46 -0.69 -3.62 -6.47
CA GLY A 46 -0.73 -3.49 -5.03
C GLY A 46 -2.13 -3.23 -4.54
N SER A 47 -2.28 -2.96 -3.26
CA SER A 47 -3.59 -2.77 -2.66
C SER A 47 -3.51 -1.85 -1.46
N ILE A 48 -4.66 -1.28 -1.07
CA ILE A 48 -4.84 -0.66 0.24
C ILE A 48 -5.84 -1.52 1.02
N SER A 49 -5.47 -1.85 2.26
CA SER A 49 -6.28 -2.57 3.22
C SER A 49 -6.46 -1.73 4.49
N LEU A 50 -7.67 -1.69 5.04
CA LEU A 50 -7.93 -1.12 6.36
C LEU A 50 -8.32 -2.22 7.34
N PHE A 51 -7.64 -2.22 8.48
CA PHE A 51 -7.86 -3.17 9.56
C PHE A 51 -8.37 -2.44 10.80
N ALA A 52 -9.32 -3.04 11.50
CA ALA A 52 -9.64 -2.70 12.87
C ALA A 52 -8.78 -3.56 13.80
N ILE A 53 -8.11 -2.91 14.75
CA ILE A 53 -7.24 -3.56 15.72
C ILE A 53 -8.06 -3.81 16.99
N ASP A 54 -8.18 -5.09 17.37
CA ASP A 54 -8.59 -5.45 18.72
C ASP A 54 -7.34 -5.79 19.54
N ALA A 55 -6.87 -4.82 20.32
CA ALA A 55 -5.68 -4.98 21.15
C ALA A 55 -5.88 -5.96 22.32
N HIS A 56 -7.12 -6.22 22.73
CA HIS A 56 -7.43 -7.17 23.81
C HIS A 56 -7.34 -8.61 23.31
N GLN A 57 -7.76 -8.85 22.07
CA GLN A 57 -7.73 -10.17 21.46
C GLN A 57 -6.44 -10.44 20.66
N GLY A 58 -5.68 -9.39 20.32
CA GLY A 58 -4.50 -9.49 19.47
C GLY A 58 -4.84 -9.73 18.00
N ASN A 59 -6.03 -9.30 17.57
CA ASN A 59 -6.60 -9.62 16.26
C ASN A 59 -6.62 -8.39 15.34
N LEU A 60 -6.53 -8.66 14.03
CA LEU A 60 -6.66 -7.67 12.96
C LEU A 60 -7.85 -8.05 12.08
N ASP A 61 -8.90 -7.23 12.11
CA ASP A 61 -10.11 -7.46 11.32
C ASP A 61 -10.09 -6.60 10.06
N LEU A 62 -9.92 -7.24 8.90
CA LEU A 62 -9.98 -6.56 7.60
C LEU A 62 -11.43 -6.13 7.32
N PHE A 63 -11.66 -4.83 7.21
CA PHE A 63 -13.00 -4.29 6.91
C PHE A 63 -13.06 -3.50 5.60
N HIS A 64 -11.91 -3.16 5.01
CA HIS A 64 -11.85 -2.52 3.70
C HIS A 64 -10.63 -3.01 2.92
N HIS A 65 -10.82 -3.24 1.62
CA HIS A 65 -9.74 -3.64 0.72
C HIS A 65 -10.03 -3.10 -0.69
N VAL A 66 -9.02 -2.51 -1.32
CA VAL A 66 -9.09 -2.03 -2.70
C VAL A 66 -7.79 -2.31 -3.43
N GLU A 67 -7.92 -2.87 -4.64
CA GLU A 67 -6.80 -3.07 -5.54
C GLU A 67 -6.35 -1.73 -6.15
N THR A 68 -5.04 -1.58 -6.35
CA THR A 68 -4.43 -0.36 -6.84
C THR A 68 -3.29 -0.69 -7.81
N VAL A 69 -2.79 0.34 -8.51
CA VAL A 69 -1.58 0.22 -9.35
C VAL A 69 -0.28 0.18 -8.54
N GLY A 70 -0.36 -0.06 -7.22
CA GLY A 70 0.77 0.00 -6.31
C GLY A 70 1.04 1.41 -5.80
N ILE A 71 0.73 1.64 -4.52
CA ILE A 71 0.90 2.91 -3.82
C ILE A 71 2.08 2.79 -2.86
N SER A 72 3.07 3.67 -3.03
CA SER A 72 4.29 3.68 -2.23
C SER A 72 4.12 4.38 -0.89
N ASP A 73 3.18 5.32 -0.80
CA ASP A 73 2.98 6.13 0.40
C ASP A 73 1.51 6.45 0.60
N ILE A 74 1.05 6.27 1.84
CA ILE A 74 -0.31 6.55 2.29
C ILE A 74 -0.24 7.50 3.48
N LYS A 75 -1.15 8.46 3.52
CA LYS A 75 -1.24 9.42 4.62
C LYS A 75 -2.69 9.71 5.00
N TRP A 76 -3.00 9.58 6.27
CA TRP A 76 -4.24 10.10 6.83
C TRP A 76 -4.25 11.63 6.82
N ASN A 77 -5.41 12.22 6.55
CA ASN A 77 -5.60 13.65 6.73
C ASN A 77 -5.38 14.06 8.21
N PRO A 78 -4.80 15.24 8.47
CA PRO A 78 -4.53 15.70 9.83
C PRO A 78 -5.81 15.96 10.61
N ILE A 79 -5.71 15.85 11.94
CA ILE A 79 -6.80 16.12 12.89
C ILE A 79 -7.31 17.56 12.67
N GLY A 80 -8.64 17.72 12.54
CA GLY A 80 -9.28 19.02 12.32
C GLY A 80 -9.44 19.44 10.86
N ALA A 81 -8.88 18.70 9.90
CA ALA A 81 -9.13 18.95 8.48
C ALA A 81 -10.49 18.40 8.01
N ASN A 82 -11.04 17.39 8.69
CA ASN A 82 -12.34 16.82 8.38
C ASN A 82 -12.94 16.06 9.58
N VAL A 83 -14.27 15.90 9.61
CA VAL A 83 -15.00 15.16 10.67
C VAL A 83 -14.89 13.64 10.47
N VAL A 84 -14.56 13.20 9.25
CA VAL A 84 -14.36 11.80 8.88
C VAL A 84 -12.91 11.59 8.42
N PRO A 85 -12.19 10.57 8.91
CA PRO A 85 -10.86 10.26 8.40
C PRO A 85 -10.88 9.99 6.91
N LEU A 86 -9.97 10.63 6.18
CA LEU A 86 -9.74 10.37 4.77
C LEU A 86 -8.29 9.93 4.59
N LEU A 87 -8.11 8.84 3.84
CA LEU A 87 -6.79 8.35 3.45
C LEU A 87 -6.46 8.91 2.08
N ALA A 88 -5.37 9.66 1.99
CA ALA A 88 -4.82 10.11 0.73
C ALA A 88 -3.61 9.24 0.38
N SER A 89 -3.36 9.08 -0.92
CA SER A 89 -2.16 8.45 -1.44
C SER A 89 -1.44 9.41 -2.36
N SER A 90 -0.11 9.43 -2.30
CA SER A 90 0.69 10.06 -3.36
C SER A 90 1.17 8.98 -4.32
N ARG A 91 1.04 9.24 -5.63
CA ARG A 91 1.65 8.41 -6.67
C ARG A 91 2.91 9.12 -7.14
N SER A 92 4.08 8.67 -6.71
CA SER A 92 5.34 9.13 -7.28
C SER A 92 6.27 7.97 -7.58
N LEU A 93 6.42 7.69 -8.87
CA LEU A 93 7.59 7.14 -9.57
C LEU A 93 7.14 6.85 -11.01
N MET A 94 7.07 7.91 -11.83
CA MET A 94 7.33 7.74 -13.25
C MET A 94 8.84 7.60 -13.37
N ALA A 95 9.33 6.37 -13.61
CA ALA A 95 10.59 6.23 -14.32
C ALA A 95 10.31 6.79 -15.73
N THR A 96 10.74 8.03 -15.97
CA THR A 96 10.86 8.53 -17.33
C THR A 96 11.88 7.64 -18.04
N PRO A 97 11.54 7.00 -19.17
CA PRO A 97 12.56 6.39 -20.00
C PRO A 97 13.49 7.51 -20.50
N GLU A 98 14.80 7.25 -20.45
CA GLU A 98 15.83 8.13 -21.02
C GLU A 98 15.65 8.37 -22.52
#